data_AF-A0A522IEB7-F1
#
_entry.id   AF-A0A522IEB7-F1
#
_cell.length_a   1.000
_cell.length_b   1.000
_cell.length_c   1.000
_cell.angle_alpha   90.00
_cell.angle_beta   90.00
_cell.angle_gamma   90.00
#
_symmetry.space_group_name_H-M   'P 1'
#
loop_
_entity.id
_entity.type
_entity.pdbx_description
1 polymer ?
#
loop_
_entity_poly.entity_id
_entity_poly.type
_entity_poly.pdbx_seq_one_letter_code
_entity_poly.pdbx_strand_id
1 'polypeptide(L)'
;MSLTIADFPQAMNESKSVDLGEGVTGTLTLIDYHGDVPIFSLSVDGEVLFTGTAEQVIAQAAHYRKHRAIGPGQRYKLEQHVTPTPFGDRTDSVWVLVDA
;
A
#
# COMPACT_ATOMS: atom_id res chain seq x y z
N MET A 1 -6.84 2.46 -16.28
CA MET A 1 -6.93 3.85 -16.82
C MET A 1 -5.72 4.66 -16.32
N SER A 2 -5.18 5.59 -17.11
CA SER A 2 -4.04 6.43 -16.70
C SER A 2 -4.56 7.61 -15.89
N LEU A 3 -3.99 7.88 -14.72
CA LEU A 3 -4.36 9.05 -13.91
C LEU A 3 -3.91 10.33 -14.63
N THR A 4 -4.79 11.31 -14.77
CA THR A 4 -4.50 12.62 -15.39
C THR A 4 -4.81 13.75 -14.41
N ILE A 5 -4.31 14.95 -14.69
CA ILE A 5 -4.56 16.14 -13.84
C ILE A 5 -6.06 16.46 -13.73
N ALA A 6 -6.85 16.16 -14.76
CA ALA A 6 -8.30 16.37 -14.74
C ALA A 6 -9.02 15.54 -13.66
N ASP A 7 -8.41 14.44 -13.21
CA ASP A 7 -8.96 13.56 -12.18
C ASP A 7 -8.73 14.11 -10.77
N PHE A 8 -7.93 15.17 -10.61
CA PHE A 8 -7.58 15.70 -9.30
C PHE A 8 -8.71 16.53 -8.67
N PRO A 9 -8.83 16.51 -7.33
CA PRO A 9 -9.72 17.42 -6.60
C PRO A 9 -9.36 18.89 -6.89
N GLN A 10 -10.36 19.77 -6.88
CA GLN A 10 -10.18 21.20 -7.18
C GLN A 10 -10.44 22.10 -5.97
N ALA A 11 -11.15 21.59 -4.95
CA ALA A 11 -11.41 22.30 -3.71
C ALA A 11 -10.61 21.73 -2.54
N MET A 12 -10.24 22.59 -1.59
CA MET A 12 -9.53 22.18 -0.38
C MET A 12 -10.32 21.13 0.39
N ASN A 13 -9.65 20.05 0.83
CA ASN A 13 -10.21 18.86 1.47
C ASN A 13 -11.18 18.03 0.60
N GLU A 14 -11.38 18.41 -0.67
CA GLU A 14 -12.10 17.56 -1.61
C GLU A 14 -11.28 16.29 -1.84
N SER A 15 -11.98 15.15 -1.82
CA SER A 15 -11.38 13.84 -2.04
C SER A 15 -12.04 13.15 -3.21
N LYS A 16 -11.24 12.50 -4.05
CA LYS A 16 -11.70 11.70 -5.19
C LYS A 16 -11.09 10.31 -5.15
N SER A 17 -11.93 9.31 -5.37
CA SER A 17 -11.48 7.93 -5.54
C SER A 17 -10.86 7.77 -6.93
N VAL A 18 -9.70 7.12 -6.98
CA VAL A 18 -8.99 6.86 -8.23
C VAL A 18 -8.63 5.39 -8.33
N ASP A 19 -8.85 4.83 -9.52
CA ASP A 19 -8.42 3.48 -9.82
C ASP A 19 -6.88 3.46 -9.96
N LEU A 20 -6.21 2.68 -9.12
CA LEU A 20 -4.77 2.43 -9.21
C LEU A 20 -4.47 1.13 -9.96
N GLY A 21 -5.46 0.43 -10.52
CA GLY A 21 -5.30 -0.81 -11.26
C GLY A 21 -5.28 -2.05 -10.36
N GLU A 22 -5.46 -3.23 -10.97
CA GLU A 22 -5.46 -4.53 -10.28
C GLU A 22 -6.37 -4.53 -9.03
N GLY A 23 -7.57 -3.95 -9.19
CA GLY A 23 -8.60 -3.86 -8.15
C GLY A 23 -8.29 -2.93 -6.97
N VAL A 24 -7.22 -2.13 -7.01
CA VAL A 24 -6.94 -1.17 -5.92
C VAL A 24 -7.46 0.20 -6.24
N THR A 25 -8.17 0.75 -5.27
CA THR A 25 -8.64 2.12 -5.28
C THR A 25 -7.81 2.94 -4.31
N GLY A 26 -7.28 4.06 -4.78
CA GLY A 26 -6.68 5.09 -3.95
C GLY A 26 -7.65 6.25 -3.74
N THR A 27 -7.32 7.12 -2.80
CA THR A 27 -8.01 8.40 -2.59
C THR A 27 -7.01 9.53 -2.80
N LEU A 28 -7.35 10.46 -3.69
CA LEU A 28 -6.66 11.73 -3.84
C LEU A 28 -7.39 12.79 -3.03
N THR A 29 -6.66 13.54 -2.20
CA THR A 29 -7.21 14.67 -1.45
C THR A 29 -6.36 15.90 -1.70
N LEU A 30 -6.97 17.04 -2.00
CA LEU A 30 -6.27 18.33 -2.00
C LEU A 30 -6.12 18.78 -0.55
N ILE A 31 -4.87 18.82 -0.06
CA ILE A 31 -4.58 19.01 1.37
C ILE A 31 -3.95 20.36 1.69
N ASP A 32 -3.29 20.99 0.73
CA ASP A 32 -2.61 22.25 0.95
C ASP A 32 -2.34 23.02 -0.36
N TYR A 33 -1.87 24.25 -0.24
CA TYR A 33 -1.33 25.06 -1.32
C TYR A 33 0.03 25.64 -0.94
N HIS A 34 1.05 25.39 -1.75
CA HIS A 34 2.33 26.10 -1.66
C HIS A 34 2.30 27.28 -2.64
N GLY A 35 1.78 28.41 -2.17
CA GLY A 35 1.46 29.56 -3.04
C GLY A 35 0.25 29.24 -3.92
N ASP A 36 0.39 29.35 -5.24
CA ASP A 36 -0.65 28.97 -6.20
C ASP A 36 -0.56 27.49 -6.64
N VAL A 37 0.38 26.73 -6.07
CA VAL A 37 0.60 25.33 -6.44
C VAL A 37 -0.18 24.41 -5.49
N PRO A 38 -1.18 23.66 -5.99
CA PRO A 38 -1.95 22.73 -5.17
C PRO A 38 -1.12 21.49 -4.79
N ILE A 39 -1.22 21.08 -3.53
CA ILE A 39 -0.58 19.91 -2.96
C ILE A 39 -1.64 18.86 -2.62
N PHE A 40 -1.41 17.65 -3.10
CA PHE A 40 -2.32 16.53 -2.98
C PHE A 40 -1.70 15.41 -2.14
N SER A 41 -2.56 14.73 -1.39
CA SER A 41 -2.27 13.46 -0.73
C SER A 41 -2.84 12.32 -1.56
N LEU A 42 -2.04 11.28 -1.77
CA LEU A 42 -2.50 9.99 -2.29
C LEU A 42 -2.48 8.97 -1.15
N SER A 43 -3.64 8.42 -0.83
CA SER A 43 -3.78 7.33 0.13
C SER A 43 -4.34 6.06 -0.51
N VAL A 44 -4.02 4.90 0.08
CA VAL A 44 -4.54 3.58 -0.29
C VAL A 44 -4.82 2.83 1.00
N ASP A 45 -5.99 2.19 1.09
CA ASP A 45 -6.42 1.44 2.28
C ASP A 45 -6.37 2.25 3.60
N GLY A 46 -6.54 3.57 3.51
CA GLY A 46 -6.49 4.49 4.65
C GLY A 46 -5.10 5.01 5.02
N GLU A 47 -4.04 4.48 4.39
CA GLU A 47 -2.65 4.89 4.62
C GLU A 47 -2.18 5.87 3.55
N VAL A 48 -1.48 6.94 3.96
CA VAL A 48 -0.94 7.93 3.03
C VAL A 48 0.33 7.37 2.38
N LEU A 49 0.27 7.16 1.07
CA LEU A 49 1.43 6.71 0.30
C LEU A 49 2.38 7.86 -0.04
N PHE A 50 1.83 9.04 -0.35
CA PHE A 50 2.62 10.16 -0.86
C PHE A 50 1.88 11.49 -0.78
N THR A 51 2.64 12.57 -0.66
CA THR A 51 2.14 13.95 -0.72
C THR A 51 3.00 14.78 -1.68
N GLY A 52 2.37 15.58 -2.54
CA GLY A 52 3.09 16.42 -3.49
C GLY A 52 2.19 17.06 -4.55
N THR A 53 2.81 17.65 -5.57
CA THR A 53 2.06 18.24 -6.70
C THR A 53 1.37 17.16 -7.53
N ALA A 54 0.41 17.55 -8.37
CA ALA A 54 -0.32 16.60 -9.23
C ALA A 54 0.63 15.73 -10.08
N GLU A 55 1.68 16.32 -10.65
CA GLU A 55 2.68 15.61 -11.47
C GLU A 55 3.45 14.58 -10.65
N GLN A 56 3.88 14.94 -9.44
CA GLN A 56 4.60 14.05 -8.54
C GLN A 56 3.71 12.89 -8.09
N VAL A 57 2.44 13.18 -7.77
CA VAL A 57 1.46 12.16 -7.39
C VAL A 57 1.17 11.20 -8.55
N ILE A 58 1.03 11.69 -9.78
CA ILE A 58 0.86 10.85 -10.97
C ILE A 58 2.08 9.93 -11.14
N ALA A 59 3.30 10.47 -11.04
CA ALA A 59 4.53 9.69 -11.13
C ALA A 59 4.59 8.61 -10.04
N GLN A 60 4.23 8.96 -8.81
CA GLN A 60 4.22 8.03 -7.68
C GLN A 60 3.15 6.95 -7.82
N ALA A 61 1.95 7.29 -8.30
CA ALA A 61 0.90 6.31 -8.60
C ALA A 61 1.37 5.33 -9.68
N ALA A 62 2.05 5.81 -10.73
CA ALA A 62 2.63 4.95 -11.77
C ALA A 62 3.76 4.06 -11.24
N HIS A 63 4.62 4.59 -10.36
CA HIS A 63 5.65 3.82 -9.67
C HIS A 63 5.03 2.72 -8.80
N TYR A 64 4.06 3.07 -7.95
CA TYR A 64 3.33 2.13 -7.11
C TYR A 64 2.71 0.99 -7.92
N ARG A 65 2.08 1.29 -9.07
CA ARG A 65 1.54 0.29 -10.00
C ARG A 65 2.58 -0.71 -10.49
N LYS A 66 3.73 -0.22 -10.95
CA LYS A 66 4.82 -1.07 -11.44
C LYS A 66 5.39 -1.97 -10.35
N HIS A 67 5.55 -1.44 -9.14
CA HIS A 67 6.15 -2.18 -8.03
C HIS A 67 5.16 -3.09 -7.29
N ARG A 68 3.85 -2.82 -7.36
CA ARG A 68 2.82 -3.74 -6.84
C ARG A 68 2.62 -4.96 -7.74
N ALA A 69 2.92 -4.85 -9.03
CA ALA A 69 2.98 -6.02 -9.92
C ALA A 69 4.07 -7.02 -9.50
N ILE A 70 5.03 -6.59 -8.67
CA ILE A 70 5.84 -7.48 -7.85
C ILE A 70 4.93 -7.87 -6.69
N GLY A 71 4.28 -9.04 -6.81
CA GLY A 71 3.26 -9.49 -5.87
C GLY A 71 3.70 -9.40 -4.40
N PRO A 72 2.76 -9.39 -3.44
CA PRO A 72 3.12 -9.40 -2.03
C PRO A 72 4.15 -10.49 -1.79
N GLY A 73 5.29 -10.11 -1.18
CA GLY A 73 6.32 -11.06 -0.80
C GLY A 73 5.69 -12.23 -0.05
N GLN A 74 6.28 -13.41 -0.23
CA GLN A 74 5.79 -14.66 0.34
C GLN A 74 5.41 -14.45 1.82
N ARG A 75 4.13 -14.67 2.14
CA ARG A 75 3.62 -14.45 3.49
C ARG A 75 4.01 -15.67 4.32
N TYR A 76 4.65 -15.45 5.46
CA TYR A 76 4.96 -16.51 6.40
C TYR A 76 4.11 -16.34 7.65
N LYS A 77 3.54 -17.45 8.12
CA LYS A 77 2.90 -17.55 9.43
C LYS A 77 3.88 -18.23 10.39
N LEU A 78 3.92 -17.74 11.62
CA LEU A 78 4.64 -18.41 12.69
C LEU A 78 3.71 -19.46 13.31
N GLU A 79 4.07 -20.73 13.22
CA GLU A 79 3.32 -21.81 13.85
C GLU A 79 4.15 -22.51 14.92
N GLN A 80 3.52 -22.81 16.04
CA GLN A 80 4.11 -23.59 17.12
C GLN A 80 3.86 -25.07 16.87
N HIS A 81 4.93 -25.84 16.67
CA HIS A 81 4.89 -27.29 16.49
C HIS A 81 5.42 -27.98 17.75
N VAL A 82 4.81 -29.11 18.08
CA VAL A 82 5.22 -29.96 19.20
C VAL A 82 6.04 -31.11 18.63
N THR A 83 7.36 -31.10 18.81
CA THR A 83 8.25 -32.13 18.27
C THR A 83 8.74 -33.09 19.37
N PRO A 84 8.69 -34.41 19.14
CA PRO A 84 9.29 -35.39 20.06
C PRO A 84 10.81 -35.21 20.12
N THR A 85 11.37 -35.26 21.32
CA THR A 85 12.83 -35.32 21.47
C THR A 85 13.36 -36.72 21.12
N PRO A 86 14.60 -36.85 20.62
CA PRO A 86 15.18 -38.14 20.21
C PRO A 86 15.25 -39.20 21.33
N PHE A 87 15.08 -38.81 22.59
CA PHE A 87 15.27 -39.66 23.77
C PHE A 87 13.99 -39.98 24.57
N GLY A 88 12.81 -39.75 23.97
CA GLY A 88 11.54 -40.25 24.52
C GLY A 88 10.89 -39.35 25.58
N ASP A 89 9.57 -39.37 25.54
CA ASP A 89 8.54 -38.76 26.42
C ASP A 89 8.49 -37.23 26.55
N ARG A 90 9.54 -36.51 26.17
CA ARG A 90 9.54 -35.04 26.21
C ARG A 90 9.26 -34.43 24.85
N THR A 91 8.35 -33.46 24.82
CA THR A 91 8.08 -32.61 23.66
C THR A 91 8.62 -31.20 23.88
N ASP A 92 9.21 -30.63 22.82
CA ASP A 92 9.64 -29.23 22.80
C ASP A 92 8.74 -28.42 21.86
N SER A 93 8.54 -27.14 22.18
CA SER A 93 7.85 -26.19 21.31
C SER A 93 8.85 -25.55 20.35
N VAL A 94 8.62 -25.72 19.05
CA VAL A 94 9.44 -25.11 18.00
C VAL A 94 8.57 -24.15 17.20
N TRP A 95 9.10 -22.96 16.93
CA TRP A 95 8.47 -21.98 16.06
C TRP A 95 8.97 -22.18 14.63
N VAL A 96 8.05 -22.43 13.70
CA VAL A 96 8.36 -22.68 12.29
C VAL A 96 7.72 -21.59 11.44
N LEU A 97 8.48 -21.05 10.49
CA LEU A 97 7.94 -20.23 9.41
C LEU A 97 7.31 -21.15 8.37
N VAL A 98 6.00 -21.04 8.19
CA VAL A 98 5.24 -21.76 7.16
C VAL A 98 4.64 -20.76 6.19
N ASP A 99 4.59 -21.11 4.92
CA ASP A 99 3.86 -20.32 3.92
C ASP A 99 2.40 -20.15 4.38
N ALA A 100 1.94 -18.90 4.42
CA ALA A 100 0.63 -18.49 4.94
C ALA A 100 -0.47 -18.52 3.88
#